data_AF-A0A371D9Y0-F1
#
_entry.id   AF-A0A371D9Y0-F1
#
_cell.length_a   1.000
_cell.length_b   1.000
_cell.length_c   1.000
_cell.angle_alpha   90.00
_cell.angle_beta   90.00
_cell.angle_gamma   90.00
#
_symmetry.space_group_name_H-M   'P 1'
#
loop_
_entity.id
_entity.type
_entity.pdbx_description
1 polymer ?
#
loop_
_entity_poly.entity_id
_entity_poly.type
_entity_poly.pdbx_seq_one_letter_code
_entity_poly.pdbx_strand_id
1 'polypeptide(L)'
;MSDSSSSDSEDSTYQPITANSSNSNSNATAPAVAPPSPPICGCAYLQAILGQIRSGVYSTTTGDYLETIFTHREALYAFPQGHRACAVGFSELAGHLARRERQVGYRPDWEGDSDAVNAFRNEAWVIANTL
;
A
#
# COMPACT_ATOMS: atom_id res chain seq x y z
N MET A 1 -22.55 22.15 -52.75
CA MET A 1 -23.41 22.86 -51.78
C MET A 1 -22.59 23.06 -50.52
N SER A 2 -22.42 24.33 -50.14
CA SER A 2 -22.21 24.82 -48.77
C SER A 2 -20.83 24.63 -48.11
N ASP A 3 -19.96 25.61 -48.32
CA ASP A 3 -19.38 26.56 -47.35
C ASP A 3 -18.95 26.10 -45.94
N SER A 4 -17.65 26.38 -45.71
CA SER A 4 -16.94 26.82 -44.50
C SER A 4 -17.68 26.98 -43.16
N SER A 5 -17.03 26.56 -42.08
CA SER A 5 -16.78 27.47 -40.96
C SER A 5 -15.44 27.18 -40.29
N SER A 6 -14.55 28.17 -40.40
CA SER A 6 -13.44 28.43 -39.48
C SER A 6 -14.00 28.73 -38.09
N SER A 7 -13.23 28.46 -37.02
CA SER A 7 -13.22 29.32 -35.84
C SER A 7 -11.91 29.13 -35.06
N ASP A 8 -11.15 30.21 -35.07
CA ASP A 8 -9.88 30.44 -34.39
C ASP A 8 -10.03 30.55 -32.86
N SER A 9 -8.90 30.27 -32.19
CA SER A 9 -8.24 30.94 -31.06
C SER A 9 -9.08 31.44 -29.85
N GLU A 10 -8.60 31.10 -28.66
CA GLU A 10 -8.16 31.98 -27.54
C GLU A 10 -9.11 31.79 -26.35
N ASP A 11 -8.66 31.52 -25.14
CA ASP A 11 -8.09 32.51 -24.25
C ASP A 11 -7.50 31.82 -23.00
N SER A 12 -6.42 32.41 -22.50
CA SER A 12 -5.74 32.05 -21.28
C SER A 12 -6.44 32.73 -20.11
N THR A 13 -6.89 31.99 -19.10
CA THR A 13 -7.15 32.60 -17.78
C THR A 13 -6.37 31.88 -16.70
N TYR A 14 -5.20 32.44 -16.42
CA TYR A 14 -4.52 32.35 -15.14
C TYR A 14 -5.47 32.85 -14.04
N GLN A 15 -5.75 32.04 -13.02
CA GLN A 15 -6.32 32.53 -11.75
C GLN A 15 -5.25 32.33 -10.66
N PRO A 16 -4.57 33.40 -10.22
CA PRO A 16 -3.66 33.35 -9.10
C PRO A 16 -4.42 33.63 -7.79
N ILE A 17 -4.03 32.90 -6.73
CA ILE A 17 -4.07 33.19 -5.28
C ILE A 17 -5.37 33.76 -4.68
N THR A 18 -5.84 33.13 -3.61
CA THR A 18 -5.74 33.69 -2.23
C THR A 18 -6.27 32.69 -1.21
N ALA A 19 -5.50 32.51 -0.13
CA ALA A 19 -5.97 31.87 1.07
C ALA A 19 -7.15 32.67 1.66
N ASN A 20 -8.25 32.00 1.97
CA ASN A 20 -9.22 32.54 2.91
C ASN A 20 -9.56 31.47 3.94
N SER A 21 -8.95 31.60 5.13
CA SER A 21 -9.45 30.99 6.34
C SER A 21 -10.83 31.56 6.62
N SER A 22 -11.86 30.73 6.53
CA SER A 22 -13.17 31.03 7.09
C SER A 22 -13.82 29.73 7.54
N ASN A 23 -13.73 29.54 8.85
CA ASN A 23 -14.44 28.53 9.62
C ASN A 23 -15.96 28.67 9.34
N SER A 24 -16.59 27.64 8.81
CA SER A 24 -18.05 27.60 8.64
C SER A 24 -18.54 26.18 8.82
N ASN A 25 -18.94 25.88 10.06
CA ASN A 25 -19.74 24.71 10.41
C ASN A 25 -20.97 24.67 9.51
N SER A 26 -20.97 23.72 8.58
CA SER A 26 -22.12 23.39 7.76
C SER A 26 -22.35 21.89 7.91
N ASN A 27 -23.31 21.52 8.77
CA ASN A 27 -23.87 20.17 8.79
C ASN A 27 -24.53 19.92 7.43
N ALA A 28 -23.81 19.27 6.53
CA ALA A 28 -24.32 18.74 5.28
C ALA A 28 -24.00 17.25 5.22
N THR A 29 -25.06 16.47 5.14
CA THR A 29 -25.16 15.01 5.17
C THR A 29 -24.04 14.34 4.36
N ALA A 30 -23.18 13.59 5.05
CA ALA A 30 -22.15 12.79 4.40
C ALA A 30 -22.81 11.72 3.50
N PRO A 31 -22.35 11.50 2.26
CA PRO A 31 -22.69 10.27 1.55
C PRO A 31 -22.14 9.12 2.39
N ALA A 32 -22.92 8.04 2.53
CA ALA A 32 -22.58 6.87 3.34
C ALA A 32 -21.13 6.42 3.03
N VAL A 33 -20.20 6.79 3.92
CA VAL A 33 -18.81 6.37 3.86
C VAL A 33 -18.85 4.86 4.05
N ALA A 34 -18.52 4.14 2.97
CA ALA A 34 -18.22 2.71 3.05
C ALA A 34 -17.29 2.50 4.27
N PRO A 35 -17.46 1.42 5.06
CA PRO A 35 -16.68 1.21 6.26
C PRO A 35 -15.20 1.46 5.96
N PRO A 36 -14.48 2.24 6.80
CA PRO A 36 -13.09 2.55 6.53
C PRO A 36 -12.35 1.24 6.28
N SER A 37 -11.72 1.13 5.10
CA SER A 37 -10.85 0.00 4.80
C SER A 37 -9.92 -0.19 6.01
N PRO A 38 -9.70 -1.43 6.47
CA PRO A 38 -8.92 -1.67 7.67
C PRO A 38 -7.58 -0.90 7.57
N PRO A 39 -7.14 -0.27 8.67
CA PRO A 39 -5.98 0.60 8.65
C PRO A 39 -4.81 -0.16 8.06
N ILE A 40 -4.27 0.33 6.94
CA ILE A 40 -3.15 -0.33 6.27
C ILE A 40 -1.95 -0.18 7.20
N CYS A 41 -1.45 -1.30 7.72
CA CYS A 41 -0.41 -1.32 8.73
C CYS A 41 0.99 -1.45 8.12
N GLY A 42 1.98 -0.80 8.74
CA GLY A 42 3.37 -0.76 8.27
C GLY A 42 3.69 0.42 7.35
N CYS A 43 4.95 0.49 6.91
CA CYS A 43 5.42 1.56 6.01
C CYS A 43 4.86 1.39 4.59
N ALA A 44 4.81 2.48 3.83
CA ALA A 44 4.25 2.51 2.46
C ALA A 44 4.82 1.41 1.54
N TYR A 45 6.08 1.04 1.73
CA TYR A 45 6.70 -0.07 1.03
C TYR A 45 5.99 -1.41 1.31
N LEU A 46 5.84 -1.82 2.58
CA LEU A 46 5.14 -3.06 2.93
C LEU A 46 3.67 -3.04 2.50
N GLN A 47 3.03 -1.87 2.55
CA GLN A 47 1.66 -1.70 2.06
C GLN A 47 1.55 -1.98 0.55
N ALA A 48 2.51 -1.51 -0.23
CA ALA A 48 2.58 -1.76 -1.67
C ALA A 48 2.79 -3.26 -1.96
N ILE A 49 3.73 -3.90 -1.27
CA ILE A 49 4.01 -5.35 -1.39
C ILE A 49 2.75 -6.17 -1.07
N LEU A 50 2.07 -5.85 0.02
CA LEU A 50 0.82 -6.52 0.41
C LEU A 50 -0.27 -6.34 -0.66
N GLY A 51 -0.36 -5.16 -1.27
CA GLY A 51 -1.25 -4.89 -2.40
C GLY A 51 -0.94 -5.77 -3.62
N GLN A 52 0.34 -5.88 -3.98
CA GLN A 52 0.79 -6.71 -5.11
C GLN A 52 0.56 -8.21 -4.86
N ILE A 53 0.77 -8.68 -3.63
CA ILE A 53 0.50 -10.08 -3.25
C ILE A 53 -1.00 -10.36 -3.33
N ARG A 54 -1.85 -9.45 -2.84
CA ARG A 54 -3.31 -9.60 -2.90
C ARG A 54 -3.85 -9.58 -4.33
N SER A 55 -3.24 -8.81 -5.22
CA SER A 55 -3.61 -8.77 -6.65
C SER A 55 -3.03 -9.93 -7.46
N GLY A 56 -2.14 -10.74 -6.88
CA GLY A 56 -1.47 -11.84 -7.57
C GLY A 56 -0.41 -11.40 -8.59
N VAL A 57 0.01 -10.13 -8.54
CA VAL A 57 1.02 -9.56 -9.46
C VAL A 57 2.42 -9.66 -8.85
N TYR A 58 2.54 -9.89 -7.54
CA TYR A 58 3.81 -10.11 -6.89
C TYR A 58 4.43 -11.44 -7.32
N SER A 59 5.69 -11.42 -7.71
CA SER A 59 6.46 -12.65 -7.95
C SER A 59 6.66 -13.36 -6.60
N THR A 60 6.02 -14.50 -6.42
CA THR A 60 5.99 -15.23 -5.14
C THR A 60 7.19 -16.16 -4.98
N THR A 61 8.35 -15.72 -5.47
CA THR A 61 9.60 -16.45 -5.37
C THR A 61 10.30 -16.13 -4.05
N THR A 62 11.13 -17.06 -3.56
CA THR A 62 11.96 -16.83 -2.36
C THR A 62 12.82 -15.57 -2.50
N GLY A 63 13.29 -15.25 -3.71
CA GLY A 63 14.13 -14.07 -3.97
C GLY A 63 13.39 -12.75 -3.69
N ASP A 64 12.19 -12.59 -4.22
CA ASP A 64 11.40 -11.37 -4.05
C ASP A 64 10.99 -11.15 -2.58
N TYR A 65 10.71 -12.24 -1.85
CA TYR A 65 10.43 -12.16 -0.42
C TYR A 65 11.65 -11.72 0.40
N LEU A 66 12.85 -12.21 0.05
CA LEU A 66 14.09 -11.77 0.69
C LEU A 66 14.42 -10.31 0.38
N GLU A 67 14.21 -9.88 -0.86
CA GLU A 67 14.38 -8.48 -1.25
C GLU A 67 13.47 -7.57 -0.42
N THR A 68 12.20 -7.94 -0.23
CA THR A 68 11.28 -7.22 0.67
C THR A 68 11.85 -7.05 2.07
N ILE A 69 12.43 -8.11 2.65
CA ILE A 69 13.00 -8.08 3.99
C ILE A 69 14.22 -7.16 4.03
N PHE A 70 15.15 -7.31 3.09
CA PHE A 70 16.38 -6.52 3.08
C PHE A 70 16.11 -5.04 2.83
N THR A 71 15.29 -4.70 1.83
CA THR A 71 14.90 -3.31 1.55
C THR A 71 14.17 -2.69 2.74
N HIS A 72 13.27 -3.43 3.40
CA HIS A 72 12.63 -2.93 4.63
C HIS A 72 13.67 -2.68 5.73
N ARG A 73 14.61 -3.60 5.97
CA ARG A 73 15.63 -3.46 7.01
C ARG A 73 16.51 -2.24 6.76
N GLU A 74 16.93 -2.00 5.52
CA GLU A 74 17.70 -0.79 5.16
C GLU A 74 16.93 0.49 5.51
N ALA A 75 15.64 0.56 5.13
CA ALA A 75 14.78 1.70 5.48
C ALA A 75 14.60 1.85 7.00
N LEU A 76 14.40 0.73 7.70
CA LEU A 76 14.28 0.69 9.16
C LEU A 76 15.55 1.23 9.84
N TYR A 77 16.74 0.81 9.40
CA TYR A 77 18.00 1.31 9.94
C TYR A 77 18.20 2.81 9.71
N ALA A 78 17.75 3.32 8.55
CA ALA A 78 17.82 4.75 8.24
C ALA A 78 16.85 5.60 9.08
N PHE A 79 15.64 5.10 9.36
CA PHE A 79 14.65 5.84 10.14
C PHE A 79 13.76 4.95 11.03
N PRO A 80 14.26 4.49 12.19
CA PRO A 80 13.54 3.52 13.03
C PRO A 80 12.17 4.00 13.52
N GLN A 81 12.04 5.29 13.84
CA GLN A 81 10.80 5.87 14.39
C GLN A 81 9.62 5.77 13.42
N GLY A 82 9.88 5.79 12.11
CA GLY A 82 8.84 5.66 11.08
C GLY A 82 8.34 4.24 10.86
N HIS A 83 8.96 3.24 11.50
CA HIS A 83 8.74 1.83 11.20
C HIS A 83 8.18 1.02 12.39
N ARG A 84 7.74 1.67 13.47
CA ARG A 84 7.12 0.97 14.62
C ARG A 84 5.91 0.10 14.25
N ALA A 85 5.08 0.57 13.32
CA ALA A 85 3.90 -0.16 12.86
C ALA A 85 4.24 -1.31 11.89
N CYS A 86 5.49 -1.44 11.44
CA CYS A 86 5.89 -2.45 10.46
C CYS A 86 5.84 -3.88 11.01
N ALA A 87 5.89 -4.05 12.34
CA ALA A 87 5.64 -5.35 12.97
C ALA A 87 4.25 -5.90 12.60
N VAL A 88 3.23 -5.03 12.57
CA VAL A 88 1.87 -5.41 12.15
C VAL A 88 1.83 -5.66 10.64
N GLY A 89 2.47 -4.82 9.83
CA GLY A 89 2.54 -5.01 8.37
C GLY A 89 3.14 -6.36 7.95
N PHE A 90 4.25 -6.77 8.56
CA PHE A 90 4.83 -8.10 8.33
C PHE A 90 3.95 -9.24 8.82
N SER A 91 3.26 -9.05 9.96
CA SER A 91 2.30 -10.04 10.47
C SER A 91 1.14 -10.23 9.50
N GLU A 92 0.67 -9.16 8.85
CA GLU A 92 -0.36 -9.22 7.83
C GLU A 92 0.11 -9.94 6.56
N LEU A 93 1.33 -9.65 6.08
CA LEU A 93 1.96 -10.36 4.96
C LEU A 93 2.00 -11.86 5.23
N ALA A 94 2.57 -12.26 6.37
CA ALA A 94 2.64 -13.66 6.79
C ALA A 94 1.25 -14.30 6.91
N GLY A 95 0.29 -13.58 7.50
CA GLY A 95 -1.08 -14.07 7.65
C GLY A 95 -1.80 -14.28 6.32
N HIS A 96 -1.56 -13.41 5.34
CA HIS A 96 -2.11 -13.55 4.00
C HIS A 96 -1.53 -14.78 3.28
N LEU A 97 -0.20 -14.90 3.23
CA LEU A 97 0.48 -16.04 2.62
C LEU A 97 0.05 -17.37 3.25
N ALA A 98 0.01 -17.45 4.58
CA ALA A 98 -0.37 -18.66 5.29
C ALA A 98 -1.81 -19.15 5.02
N ARG A 99 -2.72 -18.25 4.61
CA ARG A 99 -4.12 -18.60 4.32
C ARG A 99 -4.40 -18.82 2.84
N ARG A 100 -3.60 -18.24 1.94
CA ARG A 100 -3.95 -18.20 0.51
C ARG A 100 -4.02 -19.57 -0.13
N GLU A 101 -3.10 -20.47 0.22
CA GLU A 101 -3.11 -21.86 -0.28
C GLU A 101 -4.40 -22.58 0.12
N ARG A 102 -4.84 -22.42 1.37
CA ARG A 102 -6.11 -22.99 1.85
C ARG A 102 -7.33 -22.40 1.15
N GLN A 103 -7.27 -21.13 0.76
CA GLN A 103 -8.42 -20.41 0.18
C GLN A 103 -8.59 -20.65 -1.31
N VAL A 104 -7.49 -20.75 -2.06
CA VAL A 104 -7.49 -20.80 -3.53
C VAL A 104 -7.04 -22.18 -4.05
N GLY A 105 -6.41 -23.00 -3.20
CA GLY A 105 -5.75 -24.25 -3.57
C GLY A 105 -4.24 -24.06 -3.78
N TYR A 106 -3.51 -25.18 -3.79
CA TYR A 106 -2.07 -25.19 -4.07
C TYR A 106 -1.78 -24.68 -5.48
N ARG A 107 -0.70 -23.90 -5.60
CA ARG A 107 -0.10 -23.59 -6.90
C ARG A 107 1.42 -23.75 -6.86
N PRO A 108 2.06 -24.28 -7.92
CA PRO A 108 3.51 -24.45 -7.96
C PRO A 108 4.30 -23.15 -7.82
N ASP A 109 3.75 -22.02 -8.25
CA ASP A 109 4.37 -20.69 -8.10
C ASP A 109 4.42 -20.22 -6.63
N TRP A 110 3.73 -20.89 -5.71
CA TRP A 110 3.61 -20.52 -4.31
C TRP A 110 4.51 -21.32 -3.36
N GLU A 111 5.40 -22.16 -3.90
CA GLU A 111 6.30 -23.02 -3.12
C GLU A 111 7.09 -22.23 -2.05
N GLY A 112 7.51 -20.99 -2.37
CA GLY A 112 8.25 -20.12 -1.45
C GLY A 112 7.44 -19.51 -0.30
N ASP A 113 6.12 -19.68 -0.27
CA ASP A 113 5.26 -19.04 0.73
C ASP A 113 5.52 -19.53 2.15
N SER A 114 5.74 -20.83 2.31
CA SER A 114 5.93 -21.43 3.62
C SER A 114 7.15 -20.81 4.33
N ASP A 115 8.26 -20.67 3.60
CA ASP A 115 9.46 -20.00 4.06
C ASP A 115 9.23 -18.50 4.29
N ALA A 116 8.54 -17.83 3.37
CA ALA A 116 8.23 -16.40 3.49
C ALA A 116 7.36 -16.09 4.72
N VAL A 117 6.38 -16.95 5.04
CA VAL A 117 5.55 -16.82 6.25
C VAL A 117 6.41 -16.84 7.50
N ASN A 118 7.39 -17.75 7.57
CA ASN A 118 8.29 -17.85 8.72
C ASN A 118 9.22 -16.63 8.80
N ALA A 119 9.78 -16.22 7.67
CA ALA A 119 10.67 -15.07 7.59
C ALA A 119 9.95 -13.76 7.99
N PHE A 120 8.75 -13.51 7.47
CA PHE A 120 7.97 -12.33 7.82
C PHE A 120 7.51 -12.32 9.27
N ARG A 121 7.14 -13.48 9.85
CA ARG A 121 6.86 -13.57 11.30
C ARG A 121 8.08 -13.24 12.14
N ASN A 122 9.25 -13.71 11.73
CA ASN A 122 10.50 -13.38 12.39
C ASN A 122 10.78 -11.86 12.32
N GLU A 123 10.64 -11.24 11.15
CA GLU A 123 10.80 -9.78 11.03
C GLU A 123 9.82 -9.01 11.92
N ALA A 124 8.56 -9.42 11.96
CA ALA A 124 7.57 -8.81 12.83
C ALA A 124 7.99 -8.88 14.31
N TRP A 125 8.48 -10.04 14.75
CA TRP A 125 8.96 -10.24 16.12
C TRP A 125 10.20 -9.41 16.42
N VAL A 126 11.17 -9.34 15.49
CA VAL A 126 12.38 -8.51 15.66
C VAL A 126 11.99 -7.04 15.83
N ILE A 127 11.14 -6.50 14.96
CA ILE A 127 10.71 -5.10 15.01
C ILE A 127 9.98 -4.81 16.33
N ALA A 128 9.06 -5.69 16.75
CA ALA A 128 8.30 -5.51 17.99
C ALA A 128 9.16 -5.51 19.27
N ASN A 129 10.35 -6.12 19.22
CA ASN A 129 11.27 -6.19 20.36
C ASN A 129 12.46 -5.21 20.26
N THR A 130 12.58 -4.46 19.17
CA THR A 130 13.72 -3.56 18.92
C THR A 130 13.34 -2.08 18.86
N LEU A 131 12.05 -1.73 18.75
CA LEU A 131 11.54 -0.34 18.62
C LEU A 131 10.52 0.06 19.69
#